data_AF-A0A1M2ZBZ2-F1
#
_entry.id   AF-A0A1M2ZBZ2-F1
#
_cell.length_a   1.000
_cell.length_b   1.000
_cell.length_c   1.000
_cell.angle_alpha   90.00
_cell.angle_beta   90.00
_cell.angle_gamma   90.00
#
_symmetry.space_group_name_H-M   'P 1'
#
loop_
_entity.id
_entity.type
_entity.pdbx_description
1 polymer ?
#
loop_
_entity_poly.entity_id
_entity_poly.type
_entity_poly.pdbx_seq_one_letter_code
_entity_poly.pdbx_strand_id
1 'polypeptide(L)'
;MKDKKYEVALIKSSNQAQKLNESKIRNTIQKASNMITGNKYIKDVIGVLGPFIEMLKHSMISSSSFKLMPKEMFTIIGALVYLVSPIDLIPDFLVPIGFTDDISVILIAAQQVSTAMKRFEIYKKENLL
;
A
#
# COMPACT_ATOMS: atom_id res chain seq x y z
N MET A 1 -16.15 -22.53 -3.68
CA MET A 1 -16.11 -23.02 -2.28
C MET A 1 -15.35 -22.09 -1.33
N LYS A 2 -14.32 -21.34 -1.79
CA LYS A 2 -13.59 -20.33 -0.99
C LYS A 2 -14.44 -19.08 -0.66
N ASP A 3 -15.30 -18.63 -1.58
CA ASP A 3 -16.07 -17.37 -1.43
C ASP A 3 -17.05 -17.36 -0.25
N LYS A 4 -17.71 -18.51 0.00
CA LYS A 4 -18.66 -18.69 1.11
C LYS A 4 -18.01 -18.54 2.49
N LYS A 5 -16.72 -18.84 2.64
CA LYS A 5 -16.00 -18.75 3.91
C LYS A 5 -15.71 -17.30 4.29
N TYR A 6 -15.35 -16.47 3.30
CA TYR A 6 -15.11 -15.04 3.49
C TYR A 6 -16.39 -14.29 3.81
N GLU A 7 -17.46 -14.60 3.09
CA GLU A 7 -18.78 -14.02 3.32
C GLU A 7 -19.28 -14.30 4.75
N VAL A 8 -19.15 -15.54 5.22
CA VAL A 8 -19.51 -15.92 6.60
C VAL A 8 -18.63 -15.21 7.65
N ALA A 9 -17.34 -15.00 7.36
CA ALA A 9 -16.45 -14.25 8.24
C ALA A 9 -16.83 -12.78 8.34
N LEU A 10 -17.16 -12.14 7.20
CA LEU A 10 -17.63 -10.75 7.13
C LEU A 10 -18.98 -10.55 7.84
N ILE A 11 -19.91 -11.49 7.67
CA ILE A 11 -21.21 -11.43 8.37
C ILE A 11 -21.01 -11.57 9.89
N LYS A 12 -20.14 -12.48 10.34
CA LYS A 12 -19.81 -12.64 11.76
C LYS A 12 -19.11 -11.42 12.36
N SER A 13 -18.22 -10.76 11.61
CA SER A 13 -17.54 -9.55 12.09
C SER A 13 -18.52 -8.35 12.14
N SER A 14 -19.39 -8.20 11.14
CA SER A 14 -20.45 -7.18 11.13
C SER A 14 -21.43 -7.33 12.29
N ASN A 15 -21.91 -8.54 12.57
CA ASN A 15 -22.81 -8.81 13.70
C ASN A 15 -22.17 -8.55 15.07
N GLN A 16 -20.85 -8.66 15.18
CA GLN A 16 -20.11 -8.28 16.38
C GLN A 16 -19.90 -6.77 16.48
N ALA A 17 -19.63 -6.10 15.35
CA ALA A 17 -19.49 -4.65 15.27
C ALA A 17 -20.79 -3.92 15.65
N GLN A 18 -21.94 -4.46 15.24
CA GLN A 18 -23.27 -3.91 15.60
C GLN A 18 -23.57 -3.97 17.11
N LYS A 19 -22.87 -4.80 17.87
CA LYS A 19 -23.00 -4.91 19.34
C LYS A 19 -22.03 -4.02 20.10
N LEU A 20 -21.21 -3.22 19.41
CA LEU A 20 -20.25 -2.32 20.04
C LEU A 20 -20.96 -1.05 20.54
N ASN A 21 -20.66 -0.66 21.77
CA ASN A 21 -21.05 0.65 22.29
C ASN A 21 -20.03 1.73 21.88
N GLU A 22 -20.40 2.99 22.06
CA GLU A 22 -19.59 4.14 21.64
C GLU A 22 -18.17 4.13 22.23
N SER A 23 -18.03 3.73 23.49
CA SER A 23 -16.72 3.60 24.16
C SER A 23 -15.82 2.53 23.50
N LYS A 24 -16.37 1.36 23.16
CA LYS A 24 -15.62 0.32 22.44
C LYS A 24 -15.26 0.75 21.02
N ILE A 25 -16.14 1.47 20.33
CA ILE A 25 -15.86 2.03 19.00
C ILE A 25 -14.68 3.02 19.09
N ARG A 26 -14.74 3.99 20.00
CA ARG A 26 -13.66 4.97 20.23
C ARG A 26 -12.33 4.29 20.56
N ASN A 27 -12.34 3.29 21.44
CA ASN A 27 -11.14 2.52 21.79
C ASN A 27 -10.57 1.73 20.60
N THR A 28 -11.43 1.19 19.74
CA THR A 28 -11.02 0.46 18.54
C THR A 28 -10.35 1.41 17.54
N ILE A 29 -10.95 2.57 17.31
CA ILE A 29 -10.39 3.63 16.47
C ILE A 29 -9.03 4.10 17.01
N GLN A 30 -8.93 4.34 18.32
CA GLN A 30 -7.69 4.79 18.93
C GLN A 30 -6.58 3.73 18.80
N LYS A 31 -6.90 2.45 19.00
CA LYS A 31 -5.94 1.35 18.82
C LYS A 31 -5.48 1.25 17.37
N ALA A 32 -6.39 1.32 16.41
CA ALA A 32 -6.05 1.31 14.99
C ALA A 32 -5.17 2.51 14.59
N SER A 33 -5.51 3.71 15.07
CA SER A 33 -4.71 4.92 14.88
C SER A 33 -3.30 4.77 15.45
N ASN A 34 -3.17 4.25 16.68
CA ASN A 34 -1.87 4.02 17.31
C ASN A 34 -1.06 2.96 16.57
N MET A 35 -1.70 1.93 15.99
CA MET A 35 -1.02 0.92 15.17
C MET A 35 -0.49 1.51 13.85
N ILE A 36 -1.24 2.40 13.20
CA ILE A 36 -0.83 3.05 11.95
C ILE A 36 0.26 4.10 12.21
N THR A 37 0.10 4.91 13.24
CA THR A 37 0.97 6.06 13.53
C THR A 37 2.22 5.67 14.34
N GLY A 38 2.11 4.66 15.20
CA GLY A 38 3.20 4.18 16.06
C GLY A 38 4.10 3.13 15.39
N ASN A 39 3.68 2.52 14.28
CA ASN A 39 4.50 1.57 13.54
C ASN A 39 5.21 2.25 12.36
N LYS A 40 6.53 2.46 12.52
CA LYS A 40 7.39 3.05 11.48
C LYS A 40 7.26 2.35 10.13
N TYR A 41 7.19 1.03 10.10
CA TYR A 41 7.08 0.27 8.85
C TYR A 41 5.77 0.55 8.11
N ILE A 42 4.65 0.61 8.82
CA ILE A 42 3.34 0.95 8.23
C ILE A 42 3.36 2.39 7.71
N LYS A 43 3.94 3.32 8.48
CA LYS A 43 4.09 4.72 8.08
C LYS A 43 4.94 4.86 6.80
N ASP A 44 6.07 4.15 6.72
CA ASP A 44 6.96 4.19 5.57
C ASP A 44 6.27 3.62 4.32
N VAL A 45 5.54 2.50 4.45
CA VAL A 45 4.75 1.93 3.34
C VAL A 45 3.68 2.91 2.87
N ILE A 46 2.82 3.40 3.77
CA ILE A 46 1.76 4.35 3.42
C ILE A 46 2.34 5.61 2.78
N GLY A 47 3.49 6.09 3.29
CA GLY A 47 4.21 7.24 2.74
C GLY A 47 4.77 7.03 1.33
N VAL A 48 5.02 5.79 0.91
CA VAL A 48 5.50 5.44 -0.44
C VAL A 48 4.35 5.28 -1.43
N LEU A 49 3.21 4.74 -1.00
CA LEU A 49 2.10 4.41 -1.91
C LEU A 49 1.49 5.64 -2.59
N GLY A 50 1.35 6.75 -1.85
CA GLY A 50 0.85 8.02 -2.40
C GLY A 50 1.70 8.50 -3.58
N PRO A 51 3.02 8.75 -3.36
CA PRO A 51 3.94 9.12 -4.43
C PRO A 51 3.95 8.16 -5.62
N PHE A 52 3.90 6.84 -5.39
CA PHE A 52 3.87 5.85 -6.47
C PHE A 52 2.65 6.03 -7.39
N ILE A 53 1.47 6.18 -6.80
CA ILE A 53 0.23 6.39 -7.55
C ILE A 53 0.27 7.74 -8.30
N GLU A 54 0.74 8.80 -7.66
CA GLU A 54 0.88 10.12 -8.29
C GLU A 54 1.87 10.08 -9.46
N MET A 55 3.04 9.45 -9.29
CA MET A 55 4.06 9.30 -10.34
C MET A 55 3.53 8.55 -11.55
N LEU A 56 2.78 7.45 -11.34
CA LEU A 56 2.15 6.71 -12.44
C LEU A 56 1.14 7.59 -13.19
N LYS A 57 0.23 8.26 -12.46
CA LYS A 57 -0.78 9.14 -13.06
C LYS A 57 -0.13 10.23 -13.90
N HIS A 58 0.85 10.95 -13.36
CA HIS A 58 1.51 12.04 -14.08
C HIS A 58 2.33 11.54 -15.28
N SER A 59 3.02 10.42 -15.14
CA SER A 59 3.78 9.83 -16.25
C SER A 59 2.90 9.45 -17.44
N MET A 60 1.63 9.06 -17.20
CA MET A 60 0.68 8.67 -18.25
C MET A 60 0.03 9.87 -18.96
N ILE A 61 0.06 11.07 -18.37
CA ILE A 61 -0.50 12.27 -18.98
C ILE A 61 0.45 12.75 -20.08
N SER A 62 0.01 12.76 -21.34
CA SER A 62 0.86 13.14 -22.49
C SER A 62 1.48 14.53 -22.37
N SER A 63 0.77 15.50 -21.80
CA SER A 63 1.24 16.87 -21.58
C SER A 63 2.13 17.06 -20.34
N SER A 64 2.30 16.03 -19.50
CA SER A 64 3.16 16.14 -18.32
C SER A 64 4.63 16.10 -18.72
N SER A 65 5.40 17.05 -18.17
CA SER A 65 6.86 17.07 -18.27
C SER A 65 7.53 15.97 -17.43
N PHE A 66 6.79 15.35 -16.49
CA PHE A 66 7.26 14.21 -15.73
C PHE A 66 6.99 12.89 -16.48
N LYS A 67 8.05 12.10 -16.69
CA LYS A 67 7.97 10.76 -17.27
C LYS A 67 8.78 9.75 -16.47
N LEU A 68 8.19 8.58 -16.25
CA LEU A 68 8.88 7.41 -15.75
C LEU A 68 9.57 6.68 -16.89
N MET A 69 10.77 6.18 -16.60
CA MET A 69 11.39 5.18 -17.46
C MET A 69 10.59 3.86 -17.38
N PRO A 70 10.60 3.02 -18.42
CA PRO A 70 9.91 1.74 -18.41
C PRO A 70 10.24 0.88 -17.17
N LYS A 71 11.53 0.83 -16.81
CA LYS A 71 11.98 0.11 -15.60
C LYS A 71 11.33 0.64 -14.32
N GLU A 72 11.28 1.96 -14.13
CA GLU A 72 10.68 2.58 -12.94
C GLU A 72 9.16 2.32 -12.90
N MET A 73 8.49 2.42 -14.05
CA MET A 73 7.07 2.12 -14.19
C MET A 73 6.76 0.65 -13.83
N PHE A 74 7.51 -0.31 -14.39
CA PHE A 74 7.31 -1.73 -14.08
C PHE A 74 7.63 -2.05 -12.62
N THR A 75 8.66 -1.44 -12.02
CA THR A 75 8.96 -1.60 -10.59
C THR A 75 7.81 -1.11 -9.71
N ILE A 76 7.25 0.08 -10.00
CA ILE A 76 6.13 0.64 -9.24
C ILE A 76 4.87 -0.22 -9.42
N ILE A 77 4.53 -0.60 -10.66
CA ILE A 77 3.37 -1.45 -10.95
C ILE A 77 3.51 -2.81 -10.27
N GLY A 78 4.68 -3.45 -10.35
CA GLY A 78 4.95 -4.72 -9.69
C GLY A 78 4.76 -4.65 -8.18
N ALA A 79 5.26 -3.59 -7.55
CA ALA A 79 5.08 -3.34 -6.12
C ALA A 79 3.59 -3.14 -5.74
N LEU A 80 2.83 -2.39 -6.54
CA LEU A 80 1.40 -2.16 -6.28
C LEU A 80 0.55 -3.41 -6.53
N VAL A 81 0.85 -4.18 -7.57
CA VAL A 81 0.18 -5.47 -7.86
C VAL A 81 0.42 -6.44 -6.71
N TYR A 82 1.66 -6.50 -6.21
CA TYR A 82 2.01 -7.31 -5.05
C TYR A 82 1.19 -6.90 -3.81
N LEU A 83 0.96 -5.60 -3.58
CA LEU A 83 0.16 -5.09 -2.47
C LEU A 83 -1.35 -5.37 -2.60
N VAL A 84 -1.91 -5.26 -3.81
CA VAL A 84 -3.36 -5.26 -4.04
C VAL A 84 -3.91 -6.66 -4.34
N SER A 85 -3.09 -7.59 -4.84
CA SER A 85 -3.54 -8.93 -5.21
C SER A 85 -3.91 -9.78 -3.99
N PRO A 86 -5.18 -10.20 -3.81
CA PRO A 86 -5.55 -11.09 -2.72
C PRO A 86 -5.35 -12.59 -3.05
N ILE A 87 -4.73 -12.98 -4.18
CA ILE A 87 -4.87 -14.37 -4.69
C ILE A 87 -3.61 -15.09 -5.23
N ASP A 88 -2.60 -14.50 -5.89
CA ASP A 88 -1.57 -15.35 -6.54
C ASP A 88 -0.16 -14.73 -6.56
N LEU A 89 0.74 -15.17 -5.66
CA LEU A 89 2.17 -15.46 -5.92
C LEU A 89 2.92 -16.04 -4.70
N ILE A 90 2.29 -16.95 -3.95
CA ILE A 90 3.04 -17.88 -3.10
C ILE A 90 3.36 -19.10 -3.97
N PRO A 91 4.54 -19.23 -4.60
CA PRO A 91 5.08 -20.55 -4.79
C PRO A 91 5.41 -21.09 -3.39
N ASP A 92 4.93 -22.30 -3.11
CA ASP A 92 4.93 -23.04 -1.84
C ASP A 92 6.31 -23.22 -1.13
N PHE A 93 7.13 -22.17 -0.97
CA PHE A 93 8.55 -22.36 -0.61
C PHE A 93 9.01 -21.87 0.76
N LEU A 94 8.29 -21.06 1.54
CA LEU A 94 8.85 -20.59 2.83
C LEU A 94 7.83 -20.44 3.97
N VAL A 95 7.54 -21.56 4.63
CA VAL A 95 7.17 -21.62 6.06
C VAL A 95 8.42 -21.26 6.91
N PRO A 96 8.40 -20.59 8.09
CA PRO A 96 7.39 -19.76 8.76
C PRO A 96 7.96 -18.41 9.30
N ILE A 97 7.92 -17.28 8.59
CA ILE A 97 8.16 -15.96 9.21
C ILE A 97 7.20 -14.93 8.60
N GLY A 98 6.27 -14.44 9.41
CA GLY A 98 5.13 -13.64 8.99
C GLY A 98 5.42 -12.17 8.66
N PHE A 99 4.62 -11.63 7.74
CA PHE A 99 4.38 -10.20 7.47
C PHE A 99 5.57 -9.32 7.08
N THR A 100 6.78 -9.87 6.96
CA THR A 100 7.99 -9.09 6.64
C THR A 100 8.21 -8.96 5.13
N ASP A 101 7.80 -9.95 4.34
CA ASP A 101 8.14 -10.04 2.92
C ASP A 101 7.38 -8.99 2.07
N ASP A 102 6.08 -8.82 2.30
CA ASP A 102 5.25 -7.91 1.49
C ASP A 102 5.62 -6.43 1.64
N ILE A 103 5.92 -6.02 2.88
CA ILE A 103 6.36 -4.66 3.19
C ILE A 103 7.76 -4.43 2.60
N SER A 104 8.61 -5.45 2.62
CA SER A 104 9.96 -5.37 2.06
C SER A 104 9.92 -5.10 0.56
N VAL A 105 8.96 -5.70 -0.18
CA VAL A 105 8.78 -5.43 -1.62
C VAL A 105 8.52 -3.95 -1.89
N ILE A 106 7.61 -3.30 -1.14
CA ILE A 106 7.34 -1.86 -1.31
C ILE A 106 8.56 -1.01 -1.00
N LEU A 107 9.26 -1.32 0.10
CA LEU A 107 10.45 -0.56 0.52
C LEU A 107 11.62 -0.72 -0.46
N ILE A 108 11.84 -1.94 -0.97
CA ILE A 108 12.85 -2.23 -1.99
C ILE A 108 12.51 -1.51 -3.31
N ALA A 109 11.24 -1.53 -3.71
CA ALA A 109 10.78 -0.79 -4.88
C ALA A 109 11.06 0.72 -4.72
N ALA A 110 10.77 1.28 -3.54
CA ALA A 110 11.05 2.69 -3.22
C ALA A 110 12.54 3.02 -3.33
N GLN A 111 13.42 2.13 -2.87
CA GLN A 111 14.86 2.29 -3.04
C GLN A 111 15.27 2.29 -4.53
N GLN A 112 14.75 1.33 -5.31
CA GLN A 112 15.06 1.21 -6.74
C GLN A 112 14.59 2.41 -7.56
N VAL A 113 13.46 3.03 -7.20
CA VAL A 113 12.91 4.20 -7.89
C VAL A 113 13.19 5.52 -7.15
N SER A 114 14.11 5.53 -6.19
CA SER A 114 14.42 6.72 -5.37
C SER A 114 14.84 7.93 -6.21
N THR A 115 15.56 7.72 -7.32
CA THR A 115 15.87 8.79 -8.27
C THR A 115 14.61 9.34 -8.94
N ALA A 116 13.67 8.48 -9.33
CA ALA A 116 12.39 8.88 -9.90
C ALA A 116 11.57 9.70 -8.90
N MET A 117 11.55 9.30 -7.63
CA MET A 117 10.90 10.06 -6.55
C MET A 117 11.52 11.45 -6.39
N LYS A 118 12.85 11.57 -6.41
CA LYS A 118 13.52 12.89 -6.37
C LYS A 118 13.13 13.78 -7.57
N ARG A 119 13.09 13.21 -8.79
CA ARG A 119 12.63 13.95 -9.98
C ARG A 119 11.17 14.37 -9.84
N PHE A 120 10.33 13.52 -9.25
CA PHE A 120 8.94 13.81 -9.02
C PHE A 120 8.74 14.94 -8.00
N GLU A 121 9.52 14.96 -6.93
CA GLU A 121 9.50 16.06 -5.95
C GLU A 121 9.89 17.40 -6.58
N ILE A 122 10.87 17.41 -7.49
CA ILE A 122 11.24 18.62 -8.24
C ILE A 122 10.07 19.05 -9.14
N TYR A 123 9.50 18.13 -9.91
CA TYR A 123 8.34 18.38 -10.76
C TYR A 123 7.16 18.98 -9.97
N LYS A 124 6.86 18.45 -8.78
CA LYS A 124 5.80 18.98 -7.90
C LYS A 124 6.05 20.42 -7.49
N LYS A 125 7.28 20.75 -7.10
CA LYS A 125 7.66 22.11 -6.70
C LYS A 125 7.55 23.12 -7.84
N GLU A 126 7.76 22.69 -9.08
CA GLU A 126 7.75 23.56 -10.25
C GLU A 126 6.37 23.72 -10.89
N ASN A 127 5.45 22.77 -10.67
CA ASN A 127 4.21 22.67 -11.46
C ASN A 127 2.93 22.50 -10.63
N LEU A 128 3.02 22.23 -9.32
CA LEU A 128 1.88 21.89 -8.46
C LEU A 128 1.84 22.67 -7.14
N LEU A 129 2.79 23.57 -6.91
CA LEU A 129 2.87 24.47 -5.76
C LEU A 129 3.02 25.93 -6.24
#